data_AF-A0A3Q2HE16-F1
#
_entry.id   AF-A0A3Q2HE16-F1
#
_cell.length_a   1.000
_cell.length_b   1.000
_cell.length_c   1.000
_cell.angle_alpha   90.00
_cell.angle_beta   90.00
_cell.angle_gamma   90.00
#
_symmetry.space_group_name_H-M   'P 1'
#
loop_
_entity.id
_entity.type
_entity.pdbx_description
1 polymer ?
#
loop_
_entity_poly.entity_id
_entity_poly.type
_entity_poly.pdbx_seq_one_letter_code
_entity_poly.pdbx_strand_id
1 'polypeptide(L)' 'MLVLFETSVGYAIFKVLNEKKLQEVDSLWKEFETPEKANKIVKLKHFEKFQDTAEALAGKVKD' A
#
# COMPACT_ATOMS: atom_id res chain seq x y z
N MET A 1 11.15 5.03 -3.89
CA MET A 1 9.74 5.25 -4.29
C MET A 1 8.78 5.03 -3.11
N LEU A 2 7.64 5.71 -3.10
CA LEU A 2 6.53 5.46 -2.14
C LEU A 2 5.32 4.89 -2.89
N VAL A 3 4.54 4.05 -2.21
CA VAL A 3 3.27 3.47 -2.70
C VAL A 3 2.17 3.80 -1.71
N LEU A 4 1.07 4.36 -2.21
CA LEU A 4 -0.16 4.59 -1.46
C LEU A 4 -1.08 3.37 -1.65
N PHE A 5 -1.59 2.84 -0.54
CA PHE A 5 -2.56 1.77 -0.52
C PHE A 5 -3.81 2.23 0.24
N GLU A 6 -4.93 2.30 -0.46
CA GLU A 6 -6.22 2.67 0.13
C GLU A 6 -6.94 1.41 0.63
N THR A 7 -7.47 1.50 1.84
CA THR A 7 -8.32 0.49 2.45
C THR A 7 -9.61 1.15 2.94
N SER A 8 -10.64 0.35 3.22
CA SER A 8 -11.91 0.85 3.77
C SER A 8 -11.77 1.56 5.13
N VAL A 9 -10.64 1.35 5.82
CA VAL A 9 -10.37 1.93 7.15
C VAL A 9 -9.39 3.11 7.10
N GLY A 10 -8.75 3.36 5.95
CA GLY A 10 -7.74 4.41 5.86
C GLY A 10 -6.72 4.22 4.74
N TYR A 11 -5.73 5.12 4.73
CA TYR A 11 -4.61 5.13 3.79
C TYR A 11 -3.32 4.60 4.43
N ALA A 12 -2.61 3.74 3.71
CA ALA A 12 -1.30 3.26 4.08
C ALA A 12 -0.24 3.74 3.08
N ILE A 13 0.85 4.33 3.58
CA ILE A 13 2.01 4.67 2.77
C ILE A 13 3.11 3.64 3.03
N PHE A 14 3.56 2.99 1.97
CA PHE A 14 4.68 2.05 1.98
C PHE A 14 5.89 2.63 1.27
N LYS A 15 7.08 2.41 1.83
CA LYS A 15 8.35 2.62 1.13
C LYS A 15 8.73 1.34 0.40
N VAL A 16 9.03 1.46 -0.88
CA VAL A 16 9.62 0.37 -1.66
C VAL A 16 11.09 0.23 -1.29
N LEU A 17 11.50 -0.98 -0.93
CA LEU A 17 12.87 -1.33 -0.55
C LEU A 17 13.67 -1.88 -1.73
N ASN A 18 13.00 -2.57 -2.66
CA ASN A 18 13.63 -3.16 -3.84
C ASN A 18 12.87 -2.80 -5.11
N GLU A 19 13.26 -1.70 -5.75
CA GLU A 19 12.60 -1.20 -6.96
C GLU A 19 12.84 -2.08 -8.19
N LYS A 20 13.94 -2.85 -8.23
CA LYS A 20 14.23 -3.78 -9.33
C LYS A 20 13.17 -4.87 -9.44
N LYS A 21 12.66 -5.35 -8.30
CA LYS A 21 11.61 -6.38 -8.24
C LYS A 21 10.29 -5.91 -8.82
N LEU A 22 10.04 -4.60 -8.87
CA LEU A 22 8.84 -4.06 -9.50
C LEU A 22 8.86 -4.13 -11.02
N GLN A 23 10.02 -4.37 -11.63
CA GLN A 23 10.14 -4.59 -13.08
C GLN A 23 9.73 -6.02 -13.48
N GLU A 24 9.73 -6.96 -12.53
CA GLU A 24 9.36 -8.37 -12.72
C GLU A 24 7.83 -8.57 -12.55
N VAL A 25 7.03 -7.84 -13.33
CA VAL A 25 5.56 -7.72 -13.14
C VAL A 25 4.85 -9.07 -13.09
N ASP A 26 5.24 -10.03 -13.94
CA ASP A 26 4.61 -11.36 -14.04
C ASP A 26 4.77 -12.22 -12.76
N SER A 27 5.84 -11.98 -12.00
CA SER A 27 6.15 -12.72 -10.77
C SER A 27 6.04 -11.89 -9.49
N LEU A 28 5.80 -10.59 -9.59
CA LEU A 28 5.77 -9.67 -8.46
C LEU A 28 4.79 -10.13 -7.37
N TRP A 29 3.63 -10.65 -7.76
CA TRP A 29 2.61 -11.16 -6.84
C TRP A 29 3.13 -12.26 -5.90
N LYS A 30 4.14 -13.04 -6.31
CA LYS A 30 4.74 -14.11 -5.48
C LYS A 30 5.45 -13.57 -4.25
N GLU A 31 5.91 -12.32 -4.32
CA GLU A 31 6.53 -11.64 -3.17
C GLU A 31 5.48 -11.22 -2.12
N PHE A 32 4.19 -11.28 -2.45
CA PHE A 32 3.09 -10.93 -1.54
C PHE A 32 2.31 -12.15 -1.03
N GLU A 33 2.73 -13.39 -1.37
CA GLU A 33 2.11 -14.63 -0.87
C GLU A 33 2.27 -14.82 0.65
N THR A 34 3.35 -14.30 1.23
CA THR A 34 3.58 -14.35 2.68
C THR A 34 4.03 -12.99 3.22
N PRO A 35 3.70 -12.66 4.49
CA PRO A 35 4.12 -11.40 5.11
C PRO A 35 5.64 -11.21 5.13
N GLU A 36 6.41 -12.29 5.27
CA GLU A 36 7.87 -12.26 5.34
C GLU A 36 8.50 -11.89 4.00
N LYS A 37 7.92 -12.38 2.88
CA LYS A 37 8.35 -11.98 1.54
C LYS A 37 7.97 -10.52 1.27
N ALA A 38 6.75 -10.13 1.61
CA ALA A 38 6.26 -8.77 1.35
C ALA A 38 7.11 -7.71 2.06
N ASN A 39 7.49 -7.97 3.31
CA ASN A 39 8.35 -7.09 4.11
C ASN A 39 9.76 -6.87 3.52
N LYS A 40 10.23 -7.72 2.60
CA LYS A 40 11.50 -7.53 1.89
C LYS A 40 11.37 -6.56 0.72
N ILE A 41 10.16 -6.37 0.18
CA ILE A 41 9.90 -5.50 -0.97
C ILE A 41 9.32 -4.16 -0.55
N VAL A 42 8.44 -4.14 0.45
CA VAL A 42 7.79 -2.93 0.94
C VAL A 42 7.87 -2.84 2.46
N LYS A 43 7.90 -1.62 2.99
CA LYS A 43 7.85 -1.36 4.43
C LYS A 43 6.87 -0.25 4.73
N LEU A 44 5.94 -0.50 5.65
CA LEU A 44 4.98 0.51 6.09
C LEU A 44 5.72 1.71 6.68
N LYS A 45 5.33 2.91 6.26
CA LYS A 45 5.87 4.19 6.74
C LYS A 45 4.86 4.98 7.53
N HIS A 46 3.63 5.04 7.05
CA HIS A 46 2.55 5.75 7.71
C HIS A 46 1.24 5.02 7.48
N PHE A 47 0.37 5.05 8.48
CA PHE A 47 -1.00 4.57 8.35
C PHE A 47 -1.93 5.60 8.95
N GLU A 48 -2.75 6.20 8.09
CA GLU A 48 -3.74 7.19 8.46
C GLU A 48 -5.12 6.50 8.46
N LYS A 49 -5.75 6.41 9.63
CA LYS A 49 -7.11 5.88 9.76
C LYS A 49 -8.11 6.98 9.44
N PHE A 50 -9.22 6.64 8.80
CA PHE A 50 -10.36 7.55 8.70
C PHE A 50 -10.93 7.78 10.10
N GLN A 51 -11.11 9.05 10.50
CA GLN A 51 -11.65 9.37 11.81
C GLN A 51 -13.17 9.18 11.88
N ASP A 52 -13.86 9.34 10.75
CA ASP A 52 -15.30 9.13 10.64
C ASP A 52 -15.71 8.50 9.28
N THR A 53 -16.96 8.04 9.19
CA THR A 53 -17.54 7.49 7.95
C THR A 53 -17.76 8.56 6.87
N ALA A 54 -17.69 9.85 7.21
CA ALA A 54 -17.90 10.96 6.28
C ALA A 54 -16.64 11.25 5.45
N GLU A 55 -15.45 11.18 6.05
CA GLU A 55 -14.15 11.28 5.37
C GLU A 55 -13.92 10.09 4.43
N ALA A 56 -14.31 8.88 4.85
CA ALA A 56 -14.24 7.69 3.99
C ALA A 56 -15.09 7.85 2.71
N LEU A 57 -16.19 8.61 2.78
CA LEU A 57 -17.03 8.92 1.63
C LEU A 57 -16.46 10.09 0.80
N ALA A 58 -15.96 11.15 1.45
CA ALA A 58 -15.39 12.31 0.77
C ALA A 58 -14.13 12.00 -0.05
N GLY A 59 -13.33 11.02 0.37
CA GLY A 59 -12.19 10.51 -0.41
C GLY A 59 -12.59 9.88 -1.76
N LYS A 60 -13.83 9.37 -1.88
CA LYS A 60 -14.36 8.74 -3.10
C LYS A 60 -15.13 9.68 -4.03
N VAL A 61 -15.37 10.93 -3.61
CA VAL A 61 -16.22 11.90 -4.34
C VAL A 61 -15.39 13.01 -5.01
N LYS A 62 -14.07 13.01 -4.81
CA LYS A 62 -13.17 13.97 -5.45
C LYS A 62 -12.56 13.37 -6.74
N ASP A 63 -13.43 13.16 -7.73
CA ASP A 63 -13.07 13.09 -9.15
C ASP A 63 -13.62 14.35 -9.85
#